data_AF-R5BWN9-F1
#
_entry.id   AF-R5BWN9-F1
#
_cell.length_a   1.000
_cell.length_b   1.000
_cell.length_c   1.000
_cell.angle_alpha   90.00
_cell.angle_beta   90.00
_cell.angle_gamma   90.00
#
_symmetry.space_group_name_H-M   'P 1'
#
loop_
_entity.id
_entity.type
_entity.pdbx_description
1 polymer ?
#
loop_
_entity_poly.entity_id
_entity_poly.type
_entity_poly.pdbx_seq_one_letter_code
_entity_poly.pdbx_strand_id
1 'polypeptide(L)'
;MKKYMSWITPILVGVIIWFMPVPEGLKPQAWHLFAIFAGTILGFILQPLPIGALSIISIVISAVTNTLKIGEGLAGFANTAIWLIVAAFLFSRGFIKTGLGKRIAYTMITAVGSNSLKLSYALVVSDLI
;
A
#
# COMPACT_ATOMS: atom_id res chain seq x y z
N MET A 1 -5.01 16.65 -20.69
CA MET A 1 -3.78 15.98 -21.17
C MET A 1 -3.06 15.18 -20.08
N LYS A 2 -2.69 15.76 -18.92
CA LYS A 2 -2.03 15.00 -17.81
C LYS A 2 -2.78 13.75 -17.33
N LYS A 3 -4.13 13.78 -17.32
CA LYS A 3 -4.98 12.66 -16.89
C LYS A 3 -4.94 11.45 -17.83
N TYR A 4 -4.65 11.62 -19.12
CA TYR A 4 -4.49 10.48 -20.03
C TYR A 4 -3.08 9.90 -19.95
N MET A 5 -2.08 10.74 -19.70
CA MET A 5 -0.69 10.32 -19.52
C MET A 5 -0.52 9.35 -18.35
N SER A 6 -1.21 9.59 -17.22
CA SER A 6 -1.11 8.71 -16.05
C SER A 6 -1.69 7.31 -16.26
N TRP A 7 -2.59 7.13 -17.23
CA TRP A 7 -3.14 5.81 -17.61
C TRP A 7 -2.30 5.11 -18.65
N ILE A 8 -1.78 5.85 -19.62
CA ILE A 8 -1.06 5.30 -20.76
C ILE A 8 0.34 4.84 -20.34
N THR A 9 1.07 5.61 -19.52
CA THR A 9 2.47 5.30 -19.17
C THR A 9 2.65 3.94 -18.49
N PRO A 10 1.87 3.55 -17.46
CA PRO A 10 2.01 2.24 -16.82
C PRO A 10 1.76 1.07 -17.77
N ILE A 11 0.72 1.20 -18.63
CA ILE A 11 0.34 0.18 -19.61
C ILE A 11 1.42 0.07 -20.69
N LEU A 12 1.88 1.21 -21.19
CA LEU A 12 2.85 1.29 -22.28
C LEU A 12 4.20 0.69 -21.84
N VAL A 13 4.66 0.98 -20.63
CA VAL A 13 5.88 0.37 -20.08
C VAL A 13 5.71 -1.14 -19.86
N GLY A 14 4.58 -1.58 -19.31
CA GLY A 14 4.29 -3.01 -19.15
C GLY A 14 4.32 -3.76 -20.48
N VAL A 15 3.72 -3.19 -21.54
CA VAL A 15 3.69 -3.77 -22.88
C VAL A 15 5.07 -3.76 -23.54
N ILE A 16 5.86 -2.69 -23.40
CA ILE A 16 7.23 -2.65 -23.94
C ILE A 16 8.10 -3.74 -23.32
N ILE A 17 8.05 -3.90 -21.99
CA ILE A 17 8.82 -4.93 -21.29
C ILE A 17 8.33 -6.32 -21.71
N TRP A 18 7.01 -6.51 -21.89
CA TRP A 18 6.42 -7.77 -22.33
C TRP A 18 6.94 -8.25 -23.71
N PHE A 19 7.08 -7.34 -24.68
CA PHE A 19 7.55 -7.67 -26.03
C PHE A 19 9.08 -7.65 -26.19
N MET A 20 9.81 -7.22 -25.16
CA MET A 20 11.27 -7.25 -25.17
C MET A 20 11.78 -8.70 -25.01
N PRO A 21 12.83 -9.13 -25.73
CA PRO A 21 13.37 -10.48 -25.61
C PRO A 21 13.80 -10.78 -24.18
N VAL A 22 13.47 -11.98 -23.72
CA VAL A 22 13.81 -12.46 -22.38
C VAL A 22 15.34 -12.50 -22.25
N PRO A 23 15.94 -11.87 -21.23
CA PRO A 23 17.37 -11.96 -21.00
C PRO A 23 17.82 -13.40 -20.76
N GLU A 24 19.01 -13.77 -21.22
CA GLU A 24 19.56 -15.11 -21.03
C GLU A 24 19.62 -15.49 -19.53
N GLY A 25 19.14 -16.68 -19.19
CA GLY A 25 19.09 -17.18 -17.81
C GLY A 25 17.76 -16.96 -17.06
N LEU A 26 16.79 -16.23 -17.65
CA LEU A 26 15.47 -16.02 -17.06
C LEU A 26 14.39 -16.94 -17.67
N LYS A 27 13.52 -17.47 -16.81
CA LYS A 27 12.31 -18.15 -17.28
C LYS A 27 11.37 -17.13 -17.93
N PRO A 28 10.72 -17.45 -19.06
CA PRO A 28 9.75 -16.53 -19.69
C PRO A 28 8.66 -16.07 -18.73
N GLN A 29 8.17 -16.95 -17.85
CA GLN A 29 7.18 -16.60 -16.82
C GLN A 29 7.66 -15.49 -15.86
N ALA A 30 8.93 -15.51 -15.46
CA ALA A 30 9.49 -14.51 -14.56
C ALA A 30 9.60 -13.13 -15.24
N TRP A 31 9.88 -13.10 -16.55
CA TRP A 31 9.93 -11.87 -17.33
C TRP A 31 8.56 -11.21 -17.47
N HIS A 32 7.53 -12.01 -17.75
CA HIS A 32 6.15 -11.55 -17.80
C HIS A 32 5.64 -11.03 -16.44
N LEU A 33 6.01 -11.72 -15.35
CA LEU A 33 5.68 -11.25 -14.00
C LEU A 33 6.36 -9.92 -13.68
N PHE A 34 7.62 -9.77 -14.09
CA PHE A 34 8.36 -8.52 -13.96
C PHE A 34 7.72 -7.37 -14.75
N ALA A 35 7.26 -7.63 -15.98
CA ALA A 35 6.55 -6.65 -16.80
C ALA A 35 5.27 -6.14 -16.12
N ILE A 36 4.47 -7.04 -15.56
CA ILE A 36 3.25 -6.70 -14.81
C ILE A 36 3.61 -5.91 -13.54
N PHE A 37 4.65 -6.33 -12.82
CA PHE A 37 5.10 -5.67 -11.59
C PHE A 37 5.60 -4.24 -11.84
N ALA A 38 6.45 -4.05 -12.86
CA ALA A 38 6.96 -2.73 -13.25
C ALA A 38 5.82 -1.79 -13.67
N GLY A 39 4.88 -2.29 -14.49
CA GLY A 39 3.66 -1.55 -14.84
C GLY A 39 2.83 -1.17 -13.61
N THR A 40 2.70 -2.08 -12.64
CA THR A 40 1.93 -1.84 -11.40
C THR A 40 2.59 -0.78 -10.51
N ILE A 41 3.92 -0.82 -10.35
CA ILE A 41 4.67 0.20 -9.60
C ILE A 41 4.49 1.59 -10.23
N LEU A 42 4.63 1.69 -11.55
CA LEU A 42 4.40 2.95 -12.26
C LEU A 42 2.95 3.41 -12.10
N GLY A 43 1.99 2.49 -12.07
CA GLY A 43 0.61 2.76 -11.71
C GLY A 43 0.48 3.36 -10.30
N PHE A 44 1.17 2.81 -9.30
CA PHE A 44 1.14 3.35 -7.93
C PHE A 44 1.78 4.73 -7.79
N ILE A 45 2.80 5.04 -8.60
CA ILE A 45 3.45 6.36 -8.59
C ILE A 45 2.56 7.41 -9.28
N LEU A 46 1.99 7.06 -10.44
CA LEU A 46 1.17 7.97 -11.25
C LEU A 46 -0.28 8.09 -10.75
N GLN A 47 -0.69 7.20 -9.84
CA GLN A 47 -2.00 7.15 -9.18
C GLN A 47 -3.19 7.48 -10.11
N PRO A 48 -3.35 6.78 -11.26
CA PRO A 48 -4.53 6.96 -12.11
C PRO A 48 -5.83 6.51 -11.42
N LEU A 49 -5.70 5.58 -10.47
CA LEU A 49 -6.76 4.95 -9.70
C LEU A 49 -6.31 4.76 -8.24
N PRO A 50 -7.25 4.51 -7.30
CA PRO A 50 -6.91 4.14 -5.93
C PRO A 50 -5.98 2.92 -5.90
N ILE A 51 -5.03 2.92 -4.98
CA ILE A 51 -4.00 1.87 -4.85
C ILE A 51 -4.61 0.46 -4.78
N GLY A 52 -5.72 0.31 -4.04
CA GLY A 52 -6.43 -0.97 -3.92
C GLY A 52 -7.08 -1.44 -5.22
N ALA A 53 -7.55 -0.53 -6.08
CA ALA A 53 -8.10 -0.92 -7.38
C ALA A 53 -6.98 -1.37 -8.33
N LEU A 54 -5.85 -0.67 -8.34
CA LEU A 54 -4.68 -1.02 -9.14
C LEU A 54 -4.09 -2.38 -8.75
N SER A 55 -4.01 -2.68 -7.46
CA SER A 55 -3.51 -3.97 -6.99
C SER A 55 -4.42 -5.12 -7.44
N ILE A 56 -5.74 -4.98 -7.32
CA ILE A 56 -6.68 -6.02 -7.80
C ILE A 56 -6.55 -6.21 -9.31
N ILE A 57 -6.49 -5.13 -10.09
CA ILE A 57 -6.30 -5.20 -11.56
C ILE A 57 -5.00 -5.95 -11.91
N SER A 58 -3.89 -5.66 -11.23
CA SER A 58 -2.61 -6.36 -11.47
C SER A 58 -2.68 -7.86 -11.19
N ILE A 59 -3.42 -8.28 -10.16
CA ILE A 59 -3.63 -9.69 -9.83
C ILE A 59 -4.48 -10.36 -10.91
N VAL A 60 -5.55 -9.70 -11.36
CA VAL A 60 -6.40 -10.19 -12.46
C VAL A 60 -5.59 -10.35 -13.75
N ILE A 61 -4.77 -9.36 -14.12
CA ILE A 61 -3.91 -9.44 -15.31
C ILE A 61 -2.93 -10.60 -15.18
N SER A 62 -2.32 -10.80 -14.00
CA SER A 62 -1.40 -11.92 -13.74
C SER A 62 -2.07 -13.29 -13.87
N ALA A 63 -3.33 -13.40 -13.46
CA ALA A 63 -4.12 -14.62 -13.58
C ALA A 63 -4.58 -14.89 -15.02
N VAL A 64 -5.09 -13.87 -15.72
CA VAL A 64 -5.57 -13.99 -17.11
C VAL A 64 -4.43 -14.36 -18.06
N THR A 65 -3.23 -13.82 -17.83
CA THR A 65 -2.03 -14.15 -18.61
C THR A 65 -1.43 -15.51 -18.25
N ASN A 66 -2.01 -16.26 -17.30
CA ASN A 66 -1.44 -17.51 -16.74
C ASN A 66 0.01 -17.36 -16.26
N THR A 67 0.42 -16.14 -15.92
CA THR A 67 1.77 -15.85 -15.38
C THR A 67 1.88 -16.35 -13.95
N LEU A 68 0.80 -16.23 -13.18
CA LEU A 68 0.72 -16.70 -11.80
C LEU A 68 -0.61 -17.40 -11.55
N LYS A 69 -0.61 -18.44 -10.71
CA LYS A 69 -1.86 -19.05 -10.25
C LYS A 69 -2.62 -18.07 -9.37
N ILE A 70 -3.95 -18.06 -9.46
CA ILE A 70 -4.82 -17.17 -8.66
C ILE A 70 -4.52 -17.33 -7.16
N GLY A 71 -4.31 -18.56 -6.68
CA GLY A 71 -3.97 -18.82 -5.28
C GLY A 71 -2.67 -18.16 -4.83
N GLU A 72 -1.64 -18.16 -5.68
CA GLU A 72 -0.36 -17.49 -5.40
C GLU A 72 -0.51 -15.96 -5.40
N GLY A 73 -1.31 -15.42 -6.33
CA GLY A 73 -1.61 -13.99 -6.38
C GLY A 73 -2.41 -13.48 -5.17
N LEU A 74 -3.27 -14.32 -4.59
CA LEU A 74 -4.08 -13.99 -3.41
C LEU A 74 -3.39 -14.31 -2.08
N ALA A 75 -2.28 -15.06 -2.09
CA ALA A 75 -1.57 -15.45 -0.87
C ALA A 75 -1.14 -14.25 -0.02
N GLY A 76 -0.88 -13.10 -0.65
CA GLY A 76 -0.57 -11.85 0.05
C GLY A 76 -1.68 -11.38 0.99
N PHE A 77 -2.96 -11.62 0.69
CA PHE A 77 -4.08 -11.22 1.56
C PHE A 77 -4.19 -12.06 2.84
N ALA A 78 -3.57 -13.24 2.87
CA ALA A 78 -3.50 -14.11 4.05
C ALA A 78 -2.28 -13.80 4.94
N ASN A 79 -1.51 -12.75 4.63
CA ASN A 79 -0.31 -12.42 5.38
C ASN A 79 -0.64 -11.93 6.81
N THR A 80 -0.04 -12.57 7.82
CA THR A 80 -0.26 -12.28 9.23
C THR A 80 0.10 -10.84 9.61
N ALA A 81 1.15 -10.27 9.03
CA ALA A 81 1.54 -8.89 9.32
C ALA A 81 0.49 -7.88 8.82
N ILE A 82 -0.13 -8.14 7.66
CA ILE A 82 -1.22 -7.30 7.14
C ILE A 82 -2.44 -7.39 8.07
N TRP A 83 -2.79 -8.58 8.53
CA TRP A 83 -3.90 -8.76 9.48
C TRP A 83 -3.64 -8.12 10.84
N LEU A 84 -2.39 -8.09 11.31
CA LEU A 84 -2.00 -7.37 12.52
C LEU A 84 -2.26 -5.86 12.37
N ILE A 85 -1.91 -5.28 11.21
CA ILE A 85 -2.19 -3.87 10.90
C ILE A 85 -3.70 -3.62 10.90
N VAL A 86 -4.49 -4.49 10.25
CA VAL A 86 -5.96 -4.38 10.23
C VAL A 86 -6.53 -4.42 11.65
N ALA A 87 -6.09 -5.34 12.49
CA ALA A 87 -6.52 -5.45 13.88
C ALA A 87 -6.21 -4.17 14.66
N ALA A 88 -5.00 -3.62 14.53
CA ALA A 88 -4.61 -2.37 15.17
C ALA A 88 -5.51 -1.18 14.77
N PHE A 89 -5.85 -1.05 13.48
CA PHE A 89 -6.80 -0.04 13.01
C PHE A 89 -8.21 -0.24 13.56
N LEU A 90 -8.69 -1.48 13.65
CA LEU A 90 -9.99 -1.81 14.24
C LEU A 90 -10.03 -1.45 15.73
N PHE A 91 -8.99 -1.79 16.50
CA PHE A 91 -8.86 -1.39 17.91
C PHE A 91 -8.83 0.13 18.06
N SER A 92 -8.05 0.83 17.24
CA SER A 92 -8.00 2.30 17.22
C SER A 92 -9.38 2.92 16.98
N ARG A 93 -10.15 2.40 16.01
CA ARG A 93 -11.54 2.82 15.78
C ARG A 93 -12.44 2.55 16.99
N GLY A 94 -12.24 1.44 17.68
CA GLY A 94 -12.91 1.14 18.96
C GLY A 94 -12.63 2.20 20.03
N PHE A 95 -11.38 2.62 20.18
CA PHE A 95 -10.97 3.65 21.15
C PHE A 95 -11.55 5.03 20.82
N ILE A 96 -11.65 5.35 19.53
CA ILE A 96 -12.27 6.59 19.06
C ILE A 96 -13.78 6.56 19.34
N LYS A 97 -14.47 5.46 19.02
CA LYS A 97 -15.93 5.33 19.17
C LYS A 97 -16.37 5.32 20.64
N THR A 98 -15.61 4.67 21.53
CA THR A 98 -15.90 4.66 22.98
C THR A 98 -15.48 5.96 23.67
N GLY A 99 -14.72 6.82 23.00
CA GLY A 99 -14.15 8.03 23.58
C GLY A 99 -13.00 7.76 24.56
N LEU A 100 -12.55 6.51 24.72
CA LEU A 100 -11.44 6.15 25.59
C LEU A 100 -10.16 6.90 25.20
N GLY A 101 -9.86 7.00 23.90
CA GLY A 101 -8.70 7.76 23.43
C GLY A 101 -8.75 9.23 23.82
N LYS A 102 -9.95 9.84 23.78
CA LYS A 102 -10.16 11.24 24.19
C LYS A 102 -10.01 11.42 25.70
N ARG A 103 -10.49 10.46 26.50
CA ARG A 103 -10.30 10.46 27.97
C ARG A 103 -8.81 10.38 28.33
N ILE A 104 -8.09 9.44 27.74
CA ILE A 104 -6.64 9.28 27.97
C ILE A 104 -5.88 10.54 27.53
N ALA A 105 -6.20 11.09 26.35
CA ALA A 105 -5.58 12.32 25.86
C ALA A 105 -5.80 13.50 26.82
N TYR A 106 -7.02 13.69 27.32
CA TYR A 106 -7.29 14.76 28.29
C TYR A 106 -6.57 14.55 29.62
N THR A 107 -6.48 13.31 30.13
CA THR A 107 -5.71 13.01 31.33
C THR A 107 -4.21 13.30 31.15
N MET A 108 -3.64 13.04 29.97
CA MET A 108 -2.28 13.43 29.65
C MET A 108 -2.11 14.95 29.56
N ILE A 109 -3.05 15.65 28.93
CA ILE A 109 -3.01 17.12 28.83
C ILE A 109 -3.07 17.77 30.22
N THR A 110 -3.91 17.27 31.12
CA THR A 110 -3.97 17.77 32.50
C THR A 110 -2.70 17.44 33.30
N ALA A 111 -2.06 16.29 33.04
CA ALA A 111 -0.82 15.91 33.71
C ALA A 111 0.41 16.72 33.24
N VAL A 112 0.51 17.06 31.95
CA VAL A 112 1.65 17.81 31.36
C VAL A 112 1.50 19.32 31.56
N GLY A 113 0.26 19.83 31.63
CA GLY A 113 -0.06 21.21 31.99
C GLY A 113 -0.41 22.14 30.81
N SER A 114 -0.98 23.30 31.15
CA SER A 114 -1.75 24.22 30.28
C SER A 114 -0.97 25.04 29.24
N ASN A 115 0.37 24.91 29.18
CA ASN A 115 1.20 25.73 28.28
C ASN A 115 1.50 24.97 26.98
N SER A 116 1.25 25.59 25.83
CA SER A 116 1.44 25.00 24.49
C SER A 116 2.87 24.49 24.26
N LEU A 117 3.87 25.10 24.91
CA LEU A 117 5.26 24.65 24.90
C LEU A 117 5.42 23.25 25.53
N LYS A 118 4.81 22.99 26.69
CA LYS A 118 4.93 21.69 27.39
C LYS A 118 4.26 20.57 26.59
N LEU A 119 3.12 20.86 25.97
CA LEU A 119 2.43 19.92 25.08
C LEU A 119 3.27 19.58 23.84
N SER A 120 3.95 20.56 23.24
CA SER A 120 4.87 20.30 22.12
C SER A 120 6.06 19.44 22.54
N TYR A 121 6.65 19.70 23.72
CA TYR A 121 7.73 18.85 24.25
C TYR A 121 7.27 17.41 24.51
N ALA A 122 6.07 17.21 25.06
CA ALA A 122 5.51 15.87 25.26
C ALA A 122 5.28 15.11 23.95
N LEU A 123 4.83 15.80 22.89
CA LEU A 123 4.68 15.21 21.55
C LEU A 123 6.02 14.78 20.96
N VAL A 124 7.03 15.65 21.01
CA VAL A 124 8.37 15.33 20.47
C VAL A 124 9.00 14.14 21.20
N VAL A 125 8.83 14.04 22.53
CA VAL A 125 9.30 12.88 23.31
C VAL A 125 8.53 11.61 22.94
N SER A 126 7.22 11.71 22.65
CA SER A 126 6.42 10.56 22.20
C SER A 126 6.83 10.06 20.81
N ASP A 127 7.28 10.95 19.92
CA ASP A 127 7.75 10.56 18.57
C ASP A 127 9.21 10.09 18.56
N LEU A 128 10.00 10.41 19.60
CA LEU A 128 11.39 9.99 19.75
C LEU A 128 11.54 8.50 20.13
N ILE A 129 10.53 7.93 20.80
CA ILE A 129 10.49 6.53 21.28
C ILE A 129 9.86 5.64 20.21
#